data_AF-A0A0B7NQI3-F1
#
_entry.id   AF-A0A0B7NQI3-F1
#
_cell.length_a   1.000
_cell.length_b   1.000
_cell.length_c   1.000
_cell.angle_alpha   90.00
_cell.angle_beta   90.00
_cell.angle_gamma   90.00
#
_symmetry.space_group_name_H-M   'P 1'
#
loop_
_entity.id
_entity.type
_entity.pdbx_description
1 polymer ?
#
loop_
_entity_poly.entity_id
_entity_poly.type
_entity_poly.pdbx_seq_one_letter_code
_entity_poly.pdbx_strand_id
1 'polypeptide(L)'
;MDTKRGYYNILLSLIDKLFEGDIDQQTFEECVRYIFGDNAYIMFTIDKLVLSLVRDIHIIIADNQSQELFELFKIENKAEQLDQGDALTYRTRIAGIIESTDSTYHITFKLSSRTLAIKLLDGTQSSQENEGCGGYDEYVANYIDWANETKGISQESLTPRFLKRNLKHKGHQAKEIAVRSGMQYKICRDTYHMFYIIGTEDAFARHKPKPSIEAATSTLNNKWNQWLNQHWSQGLTDQEKSIAEKEASSFNS
;
A
#
# COMPACT_ATOMS: atom_id res chain seq x y z
N MET A 1 -23.79 -27.66 45.43
CA MET A 1 -23.32 -26.57 44.55
C MET A 1 -24.47 -25.60 44.33
N ASP A 2 -24.29 -24.31 44.62
CA ASP A 2 -25.33 -23.30 44.40
C ASP A 2 -25.32 -22.88 42.92
N THR A 3 -26.28 -23.38 42.13
CA THR A 3 -26.35 -23.17 40.67
C THR A 3 -26.94 -21.82 40.28
N LYS A 4 -27.34 -20.99 41.25
CA LYS A 4 -27.95 -19.68 41.00
C LYS A 4 -27.03 -18.69 40.28
N ARG A 5 -25.71 -18.89 40.33
CA ARG A 5 -24.70 -18.03 39.66
C ARG A 5 -24.30 -18.52 38.26
N GLY A 6 -24.91 -19.58 37.75
CA GLY A 6 -24.62 -20.14 36.42
C GLY A 6 -23.42 -21.09 36.38
N TYR A 7 -23.45 -22.04 35.46
CA TYR A 7 -22.49 -23.15 35.36
C TYR A 7 -21.04 -22.71 35.12
N TYR A 8 -20.83 -21.62 34.39
CA TYR A 8 -19.50 -21.07 34.12
C TYR A 8 -18.80 -20.59 35.39
N ASN A 9 -19.51 -19.88 36.28
CA ASN A 9 -18.93 -19.40 37.53
C ASN A 9 -18.58 -20.54 38.49
N ILE A 10 -19.38 -21.62 38.48
CA ILE A 10 -19.08 -22.82 39.26
C ILE A 10 -17.81 -23.50 38.73
N LEU A 11 -17.66 -23.59 37.41
CA LEU A 11 -16.44 -24.13 36.79
C LEU A 11 -15.19 -23.34 37.20
N LEU A 12 -15.25 -22.00 37.15
CA LEU A 12 -14.14 -21.15 37.58
C LEU A 12 -13.77 -21.43 39.05
N SER A 13 -14.75 -21.49 39.95
CA SER A 13 -14.47 -21.82 41.37
C SER A 13 -13.92 -23.23 41.57
N LEU A 14 -14.26 -24.20 40.71
CA LEU A 14 -13.68 -25.54 40.75
C LEU A 14 -12.23 -25.53 40.26
N ILE A 15 -11.92 -24.74 39.22
CA ILE A 15 -10.55 -24.56 38.71
C ILE A 15 -9.67 -23.90 39.78
N ASP A 16 -10.16 -22.85 40.45
CA ASP A 16 -9.43 -22.19 41.53
C ASP A 16 -9.07 -23.17 42.65
N LYS A 17 -10.05 -23.98 43.09
CA LYS A 17 -9.82 -25.03 44.10
C LYS A 17 -8.84 -26.11 43.65
N LEU A 18 -8.85 -26.47 42.36
CA LEU A 18 -7.88 -27.42 41.80
C LEU A 18 -6.46 -26.84 41.89
N PHE A 19 -6.28 -25.55 41.58
CA PHE A 19 -4.98 -24.88 41.65
C PHE A 19 -4.50 -24.62 43.07
N GLU A 20 -5.41 -24.38 44.02
CA GLU A 20 -5.10 -24.27 45.46
C GLU A 20 -4.76 -25.63 46.09
N GLY A 21 -5.11 -26.73 45.42
CA GLY A 21 -4.92 -28.10 45.92
C GLY A 21 -6.00 -28.56 46.90
N ASP A 22 -7.11 -27.82 47.00
CA ASP A 22 -8.28 -28.14 47.83
C ASP A 22 -9.04 -29.38 47.33
N ILE A 23 -8.97 -29.63 46.02
CA ILE A 23 -9.52 -30.81 45.37
C ILE A 23 -8.46 -31.46 44.49
N ASP A 24 -8.48 -32.79 44.41
CA ASP A 24 -7.61 -33.53 43.50
C ASP A 24 -8.21 -33.59 42.09
N GLN A 25 -7.38 -33.98 41.13
CA GLN A 25 -7.75 -34.10 39.72
C GLN A 25 -8.99 -34.98 39.52
N GLN A 26 -9.08 -36.12 40.22
CA GLN A 26 -10.20 -37.04 40.07
C GLN A 26 -11.51 -36.40 40.53
N THR A 27 -11.53 -35.74 41.69
CA THR A 27 -12.71 -35.03 42.19
C THR A 27 -13.10 -33.87 41.27
N PHE A 28 -12.13 -33.13 40.73
CA PHE A 28 -12.40 -32.07 39.76
C PHE A 28 -13.08 -32.62 38.50
N GLU A 29 -12.56 -33.68 37.90
CA GLU A 29 -13.13 -34.28 36.68
C GLU A 29 -14.56 -34.79 36.91
N GLU A 30 -14.83 -35.42 38.05
CA GLU A 30 -16.18 -35.86 38.43
C GLU A 30 -17.14 -34.67 38.60
N CYS A 31 -16.70 -33.59 39.24
CA CYS A 31 -17.49 -32.36 39.40
C CYS A 31 -17.80 -31.69 38.05
N VAL A 32 -16.82 -31.57 37.16
CA VAL A 32 -17.01 -30.96 35.84
C VAL A 32 -17.89 -31.85 34.96
N ARG A 33 -17.73 -33.18 35.03
CA ARG A 33 -18.59 -34.14 34.32
C ARG A 33 -20.04 -34.09 34.82
N TYR A 34 -20.26 -33.85 36.10
CA TYR A 34 -21.60 -33.64 36.64
C TYR A 34 -22.29 -32.39 36.07
N ILE A 35 -21.52 -31.32 35.81
CA ILE A 35 -22.05 -30.04 35.33
C ILE A 35 -22.23 -30.02 33.80
N PHE A 36 -21.24 -30.49 33.05
CA PHE A 36 -21.16 -30.36 31.59
C PHE A 36 -21.33 -31.67 30.82
N GLY A 37 -21.50 -32.79 31.53
CA GLY A 37 -21.76 -34.09 30.92
C GLY A 37 -20.60 -34.60 30.07
N ASP A 38 -20.93 -34.99 28.83
CA ASP A 38 -20.01 -35.56 27.85
C ASP A 38 -18.95 -34.56 27.38
N ASN A 39 -19.24 -33.27 27.34
CA ASN A 39 -18.31 -32.22 26.87
C ASN A 39 -17.27 -31.80 27.93
N ALA A 40 -17.33 -32.36 29.13
CA ALA A 40 -16.44 -32.01 30.24
C ALA A 40 -14.94 -32.32 29.98
N TYR A 41 -14.65 -33.27 29.08
CA TYR A 41 -13.28 -33.76 28.86
C TYR A 41 -12.30 -32.67 28.40
N ILE A 42 -12.81 -31.62 27.75
CA ILE A 42 -12.01 -30.47 27.29
C ILE A 42 -11.32 -29.79 28.49
N MET A 43 -11.95 -29.80 29.66
CA MET A 43 -11.45 -29.13 30.85
C MET A 43 -10.51 -29.98 31.71
N PHE A 44 -10.42 -31.29 31.47
CA PHE A 44 -9.63 -32.18 32.33
C PHE A 44 -8.13 -31.84 32.31
N THR A 45 -7.63 -31.27 31.23
CA THR A 45 -6.21 -30.91 31.10
C THR A 45 -5.93 -29.44 31.41
N ILE A 46 -6.86 -28.72 32.06
CA ILE A 46 -6.69 -27.29 32.33
C ILE A 46 -5.45 -27.00 33.18
N ASP A 47 -5.20 -27.82 34.20
CA ASP A 47 -4.00 -27.71 35.05
C ASP A 47 -2.72 -27.88 34.26
N LYS A 48 -2.64 -28.94 33.45
CA LYS A 48 -1.48 -29.17 32.57
C LYS A 48 -1.24 -28.02 31.60
N LEU A 49 -2.31 -27.46 31.04
CA LEU A 49 -2.22 -26.32 30.13
C LEU A 49 -1.67 -25.08 30.84
N VAL A 50 -2.19 -24.77 32.03
CA VAL A 50 -1.71 -23.63 32.83
C VAL A 50 -0.25 -23.85 33.27
N LEU A 51 0.11 -25.06 33.69
CA LEU A 51 1.49 -25.42 34.03
C LEU A 51 2.43 -25.27 32.83
N SER A 52 2.02 -25.69 31.64
CA SER A 52 2.79 -25.46 30.40
C SER A 52 2.98 -23.98 30.13
N LEU A 53 1.93 -23.17 30.25
CA LEU A 53 2.02 -21.71 30.07
C LEU A 53 2.98 -21.06 31.09
N VAL A 54 2.89 -21.44 32.37
CA VAL A 54 3.79 -20.92 33.41
C VAL A 54 5.24 -21.30 33.12
N ARG A 55 5.48 -22.54 32.69
CA ARG A 55 6.83 -23.01 32.30
C ARG A 55 7.36 -22.22 31.11
N ASP A 56 6.54 -21.99 30.09
CA ASP A 56 6.96 -21.26 28.90
C ASP A 56 7.22 -19.77 29.23
N ILE A 57 6.42 -19.15 30.11
CA ILE A 57 6.70 -17.81 30.65
C ILE A 57 8.02 -17.79 31.43
N HIS A 58 8.28 -18.82 32.24
CA HIS A 58 9.53 -18.91 32.98
C HIS A 58 10.74 -19.00 32.06
N ILE A 59 10.64 -19.76 30.96
CA ILE A 59 11.68 -19.82 29.92
C ILE A 59 11.94 -18.43 29.33
N ILE A 60 10.87 -17.71 28.96
CA ILE A 60 10.98 -16.35 28.40
C ILE A 60 11.68 -15.39 29.37
N ILE A 61 11.42 -15.50 30.67
CA ILE A 61 12.03 -14.64 31.69
C ILE A 61 13.47 -15.09 32.02
N ALA A 62 13.77 -16.39 31.96
CA ALA A 62 15.09 -16.90 32.31
C ALA A 62 16.13 -16.70 31.20
N ASP A 63 15.70 -16.74 29.94
CA ASP A 63 16.59 -16.65 28.77
C ASP A 63 16.70 -15.21 28.24
N ASN A 64 17.94 -14.72 28.12
CA ASN A 64 18.23 -13.37 27.65
C ASN A 64 17.83 -13.17 26.18
N GLN A 65 17.99 -14.19 25.31
CA GLN A 65 17.60 -14.08 23.90
C GLN A 65 16.07 -13.92 23.78
N SER A 66 15.33 -14.74 24.53
CA SER A 66 13.86 -14.66 24.61
C SER A 66 13.37 -13.30 25.11
N GLN A 67 14.04 -12.69 26.10
CA GLN A 67 13.70 -11.34 26.56
C GLN A 67 13.92 -10.28 25.48
N GLU A 68 15.05 -10.34 24.76
CA GLU A 68 15.36 -9.40 23.68
C GLU A 68 14.36 -9.51 22.53
N LEU A 69 14.01 -10.73 22.13
CA LEU A 69 12.97 -11.01 21.13
C LEU A 69 11.60 -10.48 21.57
N PHE A 70 11.26 -10.62 22.85
CA PHE A 70 9.99 -10.14 23.39
C PHE A 70 9.90 -8.61 23.39
N GLU A 71 10.97 -7.91 23.74
CA GLU A 71 11.02 -6.44 23.65
C GLU A 71 10.91 -5.97 22.20
N LEU A 72 11.61 -6.64 21.28
CA LEU A 72 11.50 -6.35 19.85
C LEU A 72 10.06 -6.55 19.33
N PHE A 73 9.40 -7.64 19.75
CA PHE A 73 7.99 -7.89 19.43
C PHE A 73 7.06 -6.79 19.96
N LYS A 74 7.27 -6.29 21.19
CA LYS A 74 6.45 -5.20 21.74
C LYS A 74 6.56 -3.91 20.92
N ILE A 75 7.75 -3.59 20.45
CA ILE A 75 8.00 -2.40 19.63
C ILE A 75 7.28 -2.55 18.29
N GLU A 76 7.46 -3.68 17.62
CA GLU A 76 6.86 -3.92 16.31
C GLU A 76 5.33 -4.01 16.38
N ASN A 77 4.76 -4.71 17.35
CA ASN A 77 3.30 -4.81 17.51
C ASN A 77 2.66 -3.43 17.73
N LYS A 78 3.35 -2.50 18.41
CA LYS A 78 2.90 -1.11 18.51
C LYS A 78 3.01 -0.38 17.16
N ALA A 79 4.11 -0.56 16.44
CA ALA A 79 4.30 0.05 15.12
C ALA A 79 3.27 -0.45 14.10
N GLU A 80 2.93 -1.74 14.10
CA GLU A 80 1.92 -2.37 13.24
C GLU A 80 0.52 -1.80 13.53
N GLN A 81 0.15 -1.62 14.80
CA GLN A 81 -1.10 -0.95 15.17
C GLN A 81 -1.21 0.49 14.66
N LEU A 82 -0.07 1.15 14.42
CA LEU A 82 0.02 2.51 13.88
C LEU A 82 0.24 2.54 12.36
N ASP A 83 0.24 1.38 11.66
CA ASP A 83 0.59 1.23 10.24
C ASP A 83 1.99 1.78 9.87
N GLN A 84 2.90 1.78 10.85
CA GLN A 84 4.29 2.25 10.74
C GLN A 84 5.33 1.13 10.87
N GLY A 85 4.88 -0.14 10.87
CA GLY A 85 5.76 -1.30 10.98
C GLY A 85 6.71 -1.44 9.79
N ASP A 86 7.98 -1.71 10.07
CA ASP A 86 8.99 -2.02 9.06
C ASP A 86 9.42 -3.48 9.21
N ALA A 87 8.77 -4.33 8.42
CA ALA A 87 9.01 -5.77 8.40
C ALA A 87 10.46 -6.14 8.05
N LEU A 88 11.18 -5.30 7.29
CA LEU A 88 12.57 -5.59 6.92
C LEU A 88 13.50 -5.34 8.11
N THR A 89 13.37 -4.19 8.75
CA THR A 89 14.15 -3.85 9.95
C THR A 89 13.89 -4.82 11.10
N TYR A 90 12.63 -5.23 11.30
CA TYR A 90 12.26 -6.24 12.30
C TYR A 90 12.98 -7.57 12.06
N ARG A 91 13.02 -8.05 10.81
CA ARG A 91 13.72 -9.29 10.42
C ARG A 91 15.22 -9.21 10.63
N THR A 92 15.86 -8.11 10.24
CA THR A 92 17.31 -7.93 10.42
C THR A 92 17.69 -7.97 11.90
N ARG A 93 16.86 -7.38 12.79
CA ARG A 93 17.09 -7.43 14.23
C ARG A 93 16.91 -8.84 14.80
N ILE A 94 15.86 -9.57 14.39
CA ILE A 94 15.67 -10.97 14.80
C ILE A 94 16.86 -11.85 14.39
N ALA A 95 17.32 -11.71 13.14
CA ALA A 95 18.45 -12.47 12.62
C ALA A 95 19.78 -12.16 13.34
N GLY A 96 19.89 -11.01 14.02
CA GLY A 96 21.03 -10.68 14.87
C GLY A 96 20.97 -11.34 16.26
N ILE A 97 19.77 -11.71 16.72
CA ILE A 97 19.53 -12.29 18.05
C ILE A 97 19.54 -13.82 17.99
N ILE A 98 18.94 -14.40 16.95
CA ILE A 98 18.83 -15.85 16.74
C ILE A 98 20.07 -16.33 15.98
N GLU A 99 20.78 -17.31 16.54
CA GLU A 99 21.93 -17.93 15.89
C GLU A 99 21.52 -18.75 14.66
N SER A 100 22.28 -18.67 13.58
CA SER A 100 21.90 -19.10 12.22
C SER A 100 21.75 -20.61 12.00
N THR A 101 21.77 -21.42 13.06
CA THR A 101 21.70 -22.87 12.96
C THR A 101 20.28 -23.42 12.91
N ASP A 102 19.28 -22.63 13.34
CA ASP A 102 17.89 -23.08 13.47
C ASP A 102 16.93 -22.43 12.46
N SER A 103 15.94 -23.21 12.04
CA SER A 103 14.81 -22.71 11.24
C SER A 103 13.99 -21.73 12.07
N THR A 104 14.04 -20.44 11.71
CA THR A 104 13.31 -19.38 12.41
C THR A 104 11.89 -19.26 11.84
N TYR A 105 10.88 -19.09 12.69
CA TYR A 105 9.49 -18.91 12.27
C TYR A 105 8.93 -17.58 12.78
N HIS A 106 8.22 -16.87 11.92
CA HIS A 106 7.41 -15.71 12.26
C HIS A 106 5.95 -16.13 12.39
N ILE A 107 5.40 -16.02 13.59
CA ILE A 107 4.02 -16.36 13.89
C ILE A 107 3.23 -15.07 14.08
N THR A 108 2.18 -14.86 13.29
CA THR A 108 1.32 -13.68 13.36
C THR A 108 -0.12 -14.10 13.56
N PHE A 109 -0.83 -13.45 14.48
CA PHE A 109 -2.24 -13.70 14.72
C PHE A 109 -3.07 -12.43 14.52
N LYS A 110 -3.94 -12.44 13.51
CA LYS A 110 -4.85 -11.32 13.24
C LYS A 110 -6.16 -11.55 13.98
N LEU A 111 -6.40 -10.77 15.03
CA LEU A 111 -7.58 -10.92 15.88
C LEU A 111 -8.90 -10.66 15.13
N SER A 112 -8.91 -9.70 14.19
CA SER A 112 -10.12 -9.32 13.43
C SER A 112 -10.61 -10.43 12.49
N SER A 113 -9.69 -11.19 11.89
CA SER A 113 -10.03 -12.32 11.01
C SER A 113 -9.89 -13.69 11.70
N ARG A 114 -9.44 -13.71 12.98
CA ARG A 114 -9.09 -14.92 13.74
C ARG A 114 -8.15 -15.86 12.97
N THR A 115 -7.21 -15.28 12.22
CA THR A 115 -6.30 -16.04 11.35
C THR A 115 -4.91 -16.10 11.98
N LEU A 116 -4.39 -17.31 12.14
CA LEU A 116 -3.01 -17.58 12.49
C LEU A 116 -2.22 -17.82 11.20
N ALA A 117 -1.15 -17.06 11.00
CA ALA A 117 -0.19 -17.25 9.93
C ALA A 117 1.17 -17.64 10.53
N ILE A 118 1.79 -18.67 9.97
CA ILE A 118 3.13 -19.12 10.37
C ILE A 118 4.00 -19.04 9.11
N LYS A 119 4.99 -18.16 9.11
CA LYS A 119 5.93 -17.98 8.01
C LYS A 119 7.31 -18.47 8.43
N LEU A 120 7.91 -19.32 7.62
CA LEU A 120 9.33 -19.68 7.77
C LEU A 120 10.19 -18.48 7.37
N LEU A 121 11.05 -18.02 8.26
CA LEU A 121 12.11 -17.05 8.02
C LEU A 121 13.39 -17.83 7.68
N ASP A 122 13.46 -18.36 6.46
CA ASP A 122 14.67 -19.02 5.99
C ASP A 122 15.75 -17.97 5.72
N GLY A 123 16.90 -18.09 6.39
CA GLY A 123 18.06 -17.22 6.19
C GLY A 123 18.65 -17.28 4.78
N THR A 124 18.22 -18.24 3.96
CA THR A 124 18.70 -18.42 2.58
C THR A 124 17.81 -17.80 1.51
N GLN A 125 16.65 -17.24 1.84
CA GLN A 125 15.79 -16.57 0.86
C GLN A 125 16.18 -15.09 0.68
N SER A 126 17.42 -14.88 0.25
CA SER A 126 17.67 -13.75 -0.65
C SER A 126 17.24 -14.21 -2.05
N SER A 127 16.18 -13.59 -2.59
CA SER A 127 15.88 -13.47 -4.03
C SER A 127 14.73 -14.27 -4.67
N GLN A 128 13.87 -15.04 -3.97
CA GLN A 128 12.80 -15.82 -4.67
C GLN A 128 11.37 -15.75 -4.10
N GLU A 129 11.00 -14.64 -3.46
CA GLU A 129 9.58 -14.27 -3.32
C GLU A 129 9.39 -12.82 -3.79
N ASN A 130 9.42 -12.59 -5.11
CA ASN A 130 8.82 -11.44 -5.80
C ASN A 130 8.82 -11.66 -7.34
N GLU A 131 8.49 -12.88 -7.79
CA GLU A 131 8.13 -13.09 -9.20
C GLU A 131 6.70 -12.58 -9.44
N GLY A 132 6.56 -11.26 -9.54
CA GLY A 132 5.31 -10.60 -9.92
C GLY A 132 5.12 -9.26 -9.23
N CYS A 133 5.92 -8.27 -9.63
CA CYS A 133 5.94 -6.91 -9.12
C CYS A 133 6.63 -6.77 -7.75
N GLY A 134 7.69 -5.95 -7.75
CA GLY A 134 8.20 -5.35 -6.53
C GLY A 134 7.06 -4.82 -5.66
N GLY A 135 7.19 -4.99 -4.35
CA GLY A 135 6.18 -4.56 -3.39
C GLY A 135 5.74 -3.10 -3.62
N TYR A 136 4.62 -2.71 -3.00
CA TYR A 136 4.05 -1.36 -3.11
C TYR A 136 5.11 -0.24 -3.10
N ASP A 137 6.14 -0.35 -2.26
CA ASP A 137 7.22 0.62 -2.15
C ASP A 137 8.13 0.68 -3.40
N GLU A 138 8.43 -0.45 -4.04
CA GLU A 138 9.19 -0.48 -5.29
C GLU A 138 8.37 0.08 -6.45
N TYR A 139 7.07 -0.24 -6.52
CA TYR A 139 6.16 0.36 -7.49
C TYR A 139 6.10 1.89 -7.32
N VAL A 140 5.90 2.37 -6.10
CA VAL A 140 5.82 3.81 -5.81
C VAL A 140 7.16 4.50 -6.10
N ALA A 141 8.28 3.89 -5.72
CA ALA A 141 9.62 4.43 -6.02
C ALA A 141 9.85 4.57 -7.53
N ASN A 142 9.51 3.53 -8.30
CA ASN A 142 9.62 3.56 -9.77
C ASN A 142 8.60 4.52 -10.42
N TYR A 143 7.42 4.69 -9.83
CA TYR A 143 6.40 5.62 -10.33
C TYR A 143 6.78 7.09 -10.08
N ILE A 144 7.44 7.36 -8.96
CA ILE A 144 7.94 8.70 -8.61
C ILE A 144 9.23 9.00 -9.38
N ASP A 145 9.99 8.01 -9.85
CA ASP A 145 11.18 8.25 -10.68
C ASP A 145 10.78 8.66 -12.12
N TRP A 146 10.95 9.95 -12.38
CA TRP A 146 10.66 10.63 -13.64
C TRP A 146 11.90 10.75 -14.53
N ALA A 147 13.07 10.39 -14.01
CA ALA A 147 14.34 10.48 -14.72
C ALA A 147 14.68 9.17 -15.45
N ASN A 148 14.31 8.04 -14.84
CA ASN A 148 14.61 6.72 -15.37
C ASN A 148 13.36 5.99 -15.86
N GLU A 149 13.58 5.05 -16.77
CA GLU A 149 12.51 4.19 -17.26
C GLU A 149 12.19 3.10 -16.24
N THR A 150 10.91 2.78 -16.09
CA THR A 150 10.48 1.70 -15.19
C THR A 150 11.09 0.38 -15.63
N LYS A 151 11.84 -0.26 -14.72
CA LYS A 151 12.52 -1.54 -14.99
C LYS A 151 11.51 -2.61 -15.42
N GLY A 152 11.85 -3.35 -16.48
CA GLY A 152 11.07 -4.52 -16.93
C GLY A 152 9.89 -4.22 -17.86
N ILE A 153 9.64 -2.97 -18.23
CA ILE A 153 8.57 -2.61 -19.18
C ILE A 153 9.19 -2.33 -20.57
N SER A 154 8.74 -3.06 -21.60
CA SER A 154 9.15 -2.78 -22.98
C SER A 154 8.40 -1.55 -23.50
N GLN A 155 9.14 -0.52 -23.91
CA GLN A 155 8.54 0.72 -24.44
C GLN A 155 7.66 0.51 -25.67
N GLU A 156 7.94 -0.56 -26.43
CA GLU A 156 7.19 -0.94 -27.63
C GLU A 156 5.75 -1.37 -27.32
N SER A 157 5.49 -1.85 -26.09
CA SER A 157 4.15 -2.24 -25.64
C SER A 157 3.30 -1.05 -25.16
N LEU A 158 3.91 0.13 -24.95
CA LEU A 158 3.24 1.28 -24.40
C LEU A 158 2.53 2.09 -25.49
N THR A 159 1.28 2.46 -25.21
CA THR A 159 0.53 3.37 -26.09
C THR A 159 1.10 4.79 -26.01
N PRO A 160 1.46 5.44 -27.13
CA PRO A 160 1.95 6.81 -27.11
C PRO A 160 0.83 7.78 -26.70
N ARG A 161 0.93 8.36 -25.50
CA ARG A 161 -0.05 9.34 -24.99
C ARG A 161 0.14 10.75 -25.57
N PHE A 162 1.34 11.08 -26.04
CA PHE A 162 1.68 12.39 -26.59
C PHE A 162 1.87 12.34 -28.10
N LEU A 163 1.34 13.36 -28.79
CA LEU A 163 1.59 13.54 -30.21
C LEU A 163 3.07 13.85 -30.45
N LYS A 164 3.71 13.11 -31.37
CA LYS A 164 5.13 13.27 -31.73
C LYS A 164 5.53 14.72 -32.06
N ARG A 165 4.60 15.51 -32.63
CA ARG A 165 4.81 16.94 -32.94
C ARG A 165 5.05 17.83 -31.72
N ASN A 166 4.56 17.42 -30.54
CA ASN A 166 4.66 18.18 -29.28
C ASN A 166 5.84 17.72 -28.41
N LEU A 167 6.43 16.56 -28.73
CA LEU A 167 7.64 16.05 -28.09
C LEU A 167 8.85 16.77 -28.68
N LYS A 168 9.28 17.87 -28.06
CA LYS A 168 10.53 18.54 -28.43
C LYS A 168 11.70 17.59 -28.18
N HIS A 169 12.67 17.57 -29.10
CA HIS A 169 13.87 16.73 -28.98
C HIS A 169 14.62 16.98 -27.67
N LYS A 170 15.14 15.89 -27.09
CA LYS A 170 15.91 15.88 -25.83
C LYS A 170 17.01 16.96 -25.90
N GLY A 171 16.96 17.95 -24.99
CA GLY A 171 17.99 19.01 -24.92
C GLY A 171 17.49 20.44 -24.73
N HIS A 172 16.17 20.69 -24.63
CA HIS A 172 15.67 22.00 -24.22
C HIS A 172 15.20 21.94 -22.77
N GLN A 173 16.11 22.23 -21.84
CA GLN A 173 15.71 22.70 -20.52
C GLN A 173 14.82 23.92 -20.73
N ALA A 174 13.61 23.88 -20.20
CA ALA A 174 12.68 24.98 -20.36
C ALA A 174 13.18 26.17 -19.54
N LYS A 175 13.84 27.12 -20.20
CA LYS A 175 14.19 28.42 -19.62
C LYS A 175 12.90 29.17 -19.23
N GLU A 176 12.95 29.86 -18.09
CA GLU A 176 11.89 30.75 -17.58
C GLU A 176 10.56 30.06 -17.21
N ILE A 177 10.64 28.93 -16.50
CA ILE A 177 9.46 28.34 -15.84
C ILE A 177 9.53 28.60 -14.34
N ALA A 178 8.51 29.25 -13.80
CA ALA A 178 8.21 29.23 -12.38
C ALA A 178 7.35 27.99 -12.08
N VAL A 179 7.88 27.09 -11.27
CA VAL A 179 7.18 25.90 -10.79
C VAL A 179 6.87 26.09 -9.31
N ARG A 180 5.59 26.04 -8.96
CA ARG A 180 5.13 25.93 -7.57
C ARG A 180 4.55 24.53 -7.42
N SER A 181 5.34 23.61 -6.87
CA SER A 181 4.84 22.28 -6.52
C SER A 181 4.22 22.31 -5.13
N GLY A 182 2.93 22.04 -5.05
CA GLY A 182 2.14 22.07 -3.84
C GLY A 182 1.03 21.02 -3.81
N MET A 183 0.86 20.25 -4.89
CA MET A 183 -0.14 19.19 -4.98
C MET A 183 0.25 18.01 -4.10
N GLN A 184 -0.69 17.56 -3.29
CA GLN A 184 -0.54 16.39 -2.43
C GLN A 184 -1.45 15.27 -2.92
N TYR A 185 -1.00 14.03 -2.75
CA TYR A 185 -1.73 12.85 -3.16
C TYR A 185 -1.61 11.73 -2.12
N LYS A 186 -2.52 10.78 -2.19
CA LYS A 186 -2.54 9.53 -1.42
C LYS A 186 -2.71 8.37 -2.40
N ILE A 187 -1.99 7.27 -2.20
CA ILE A 187 -2.15 6.05 -3.02
C ILE A 187 -2.69 4.96 -2.10
N CYS A 188 -3.78 4.31 -2.51
CA CYS A 188 -4.32 3.16 -1.79
C CYS A 188 -3.41 1.94 -2.01
N ARG A 189 -2.93 1.32 -0.93
CA ARG A 189 -2.03 0.16 -0.99
C ARG A 189 -2.68 -1.08 -1.64
N ASP A 190 -3.99 -1.27 -1.46
CA ASP A 190 -4.69 -2.45 -1.96
C ASP A 190 -5.08 -2.34 -3.46
N THR A 191 -5.43 -1.13 -3.90
CA THR A 191 -6.00 -0.92 -5.24
C THR A 191 -5.09 -0.12 -6.17
N TYR A 192 -3.96 0.39 -5.66
CA TYR A 192 -3.05 1.31 -6.35
C TYR A 192 -3.72 2.57 -6.93
N HIS A 193 -4.95 2.89 -6.49
CA HIS A 193 -5.66 4.09 -6.91
C HIS A 193 -5.07 5.32 -6.21
N MET A 194 -4.77 6.36 -6.98
CA MET A 194 -4.26 7.64 -6.51
C MET A 194 -5.40 8.64 -6.30
N PHE A 195 -5.41 9.29 -5.14
CA PHE A 195 -6.37 10.32 -4.74
C PHE A 195 -5.64 11.64 -4.51
N TYR A 196 -6.14 12.72 -5.09
CA TYR A 196 -5.60 14.07 -4.90
C TYR A 196 -6.25 14.76 -3.70
N ILE A 197 -5.46 15.50 -2.92
CA ILE A 197 -5.98 16.26 -1.78
C ILE A 197 -6.56 17.58 -2.28
N ILE A 198 -7.83 17.81 -2.01
CA ILE A 198 -8.56 19.01 -2.42
C ILE A 198 -7.94 20.24 -1.73
N GLY A 199 -7.76 21.33 -2.49
CA GLY A 199 -7.11 22.55 -2.01
C GLY A 199 -5.58 22.54 -2.13
N THR A 200 -5.01 21.48 -2.68
CA THR A 200 -3.60 21.41 -3.08
C THR A 200 -3.49 21.48 -4.60
N GLU A 201 -2.50 22.20 -5.11
CA GLU A 201 -2.33 22.41 -6.55
C GLU A 201 -0.85 22.53 -6.91
N ASP A 202 -0.53 22.16 -8.15
CA ASP A 202 0.74 22.49 -8.79
C ASP A 202 0.51 23.61 -9.80
N ALA A 203 1.33 24.66 -9.74
CA ALA A 203 1.29 25.75 -10.71
C ALA A 203 2.57 25.77 -11.56
N PHE A 204 2.39 25.73 -12.87
CA PHE A 204 3.45 25.88 -13.86
C PHE A 204 3.23 27.16 -14.67
N ALA A 205 4.05 28.17 -14.42
CA ALA A 205 4.00 29.43 -15.17
C ALA A 205 5.24 29.55 -16.04
N ARG A 206 5.04 29.65 -17.36
CA ARG A 206 6.11 30.06 -18.27
C ARG A 206 6.09 31.57 -18.39
N HIS A 207 7.12 32.23 -17.88
CA HIS A 207 7.33 33.63 -18.21
C HIS A 207 7.76 33.68 -19.67
N LYS A 208 6.91 34.23 -20.53
CA LYS A 208 7.34 34.66 -21.86
C LYS A 208 7.70 36.14 -21.74
N PRO A 209 8.84 36.61 -22.28
CA PRO A 209 9.02 38.04 -22.49
C PRO A 209 7.85 38.54 -23.34
N LYS A 210 7.22 39.66 -22.94
CA LYS A 210 6.10 40.29 -23.67
C LYS A 210 6.45 40.37 -25.17
N PRO A 211 5.81 39.59 -26.06
CA PRO A 211 5.92 39.87 -27.48
C PRO A 211 5.14 41.16 -27.73
N SER A 212 5.71 42.10 -28.50
CA SER A 212 4.92 43.19 -29.08
C SER A 212 3.79 42.54 -29.89
N ILE A 213 2.56 42.72 -29.42
CA ILE A 213 1.36 42.00 -29.90
C ILE A 213 1.11 42.24 -31.41
N GLU A 214 1.71 43.27 -31.99
CA GLU A 214 1.52 43.71 -33.38
C GLU A 214 2.32 42.89 -34.41
N ALA A 215 3.48 42.32 -34.06
CA ALA A 215 4.35 41.65 -35.04
C ALA A 215 4.06 40.14 -35.23
N ALA A 216 3.54 39.47 -34.20
CA ALA A 216 3.29 38.02 -34.22
C ALA A 216 1.91 37.65 -34.79
N THR A 217 0.90 38.51 -34.61
CA THR A 217 -0.44 38.32 -35.18
C THR A 217 -0.43 38.49 -36.70
N SER A 218 0.33 39.46 -37.22
CA SER A 218 0.45 39.71 -38.66
C SER A 218 1.11 38.56 -39.43
N THR A 219 2.17 37.96 -38.90
CA THR A 219 2.88 36.86 -39.59
C THR A 219 2.14 35.52 -39.54
N LEU A 220 1.44 35.19 -38.45
CA LEU A 220 0.62 33.97 -38.35
C LEU A 220 -0.64 34.09 -39.21
N ASN A 221 -1.32 35.25 -39.17
CA ASN A 221 -2.48 35.51 -40.03
C ASN A 221 -2.10 35.47 -41.51
N ASN A 222 -0.93 35.97 -41.91
CA ASN A 222 -0.54 35.97 -43.31
C ASN A 222 -0.35 34.54 -43.86
N LYS A 223 0.27 33.63 -43.11
CA LYS A 223 0.42 32.23 -43.55
C LYS A 223 -0.90 31.47 -43.56
N TRP A 224 -1.75 31.70 -42.56
CA TRP A 224 -3.09 31.10 -42.50
C TRP A 224 -3.95 31.60 -43.65
N ASN A 225 -4.01 32.92 -43.89
CA ASN A 225 -4.75 33.53 -44.99
C ASN A 225 -4.21 33.07 -46.35
N GLN A 226 -2.89 32.92 -46.50
CA GLN A 226 -2.30 32.40 -47.72
C GLN A 226 -2.69 30.94 -47.97
N TRP A 227 -2.70 30.09 -46.93
CA TRP A 227 -3.18 28.71 -47.03
C TRP A 227 -4.67 28.66 -47.35
N LEU A 228 -5.48 29.48 -46.66
CA LEU A 228 -6.92 29.55 -46.83
C LEU A 228 -7.24 29.93 -48.28
N ASN A 229 -6.66 31.03 -48.78
CA ASN A 229 -6.84 31.50 -50.17
C ASN A 229 -6.46 30.48 -51.23
N GLN A 230 -5.49 29.60 -50.94
CA GLN A 230 -5.05 28.56 -51.88
C GLN A 230 -5.93 27.31 -51.86
N HIS A 231 -6.57 26.99 -50.74
CA HIS A 231 -7.25 25.69 -50.55
C HIS A 231 -8.77 25.78 -50.41
N TRP A 232 -9.35 26.93 -50.03
CA TRP A 232 -10.80 27.03 -49.80
C TRP A 232 -11.62 26.80 -51.08
N SER A 233 -11.07 27.11 -52.25
CA SER A 233 -11.74 26.99 -53.55
C SER A 233 -11.31 25.77 -54.37
N GLN A 234 -10.52 24.85 -53.80
CA GLN A 234 -10.12 23.62 -54.51
C GLN A 234 -11.34 22.71 -54.73
N GLY A 235 -11.74 22.56 -56.00
CA GLY A 235 -12.81 21.67 -56.43
C GLY A 235 -14.16 22.33 -56.72
N LEU A 236 -14.27 23.66 -56.61
CA LEU A 236 -15.49 24.41 -56.98
C LEU A 236 -15.38 24.97 -58.41
N THR A 237 -16.52 25.08 -59.10
CA THR A 237 -16.59 25.78 -60.39
C THR A 237 -16.59 27.30 -60.20
N ASP A 238 -16.15 28.07 -61.21
CA ASP A 238 -16.02 29.52 -61.13
C ASP A 238 -17.34 30.25 -60.79
N GLN A 239 -18.48 29.64 -61.15
CA GLN A 239 -19.82 30.16 -60.81
C GLN A 239 -20.14 29.98 -59.32
N GLU A 240 -19.86 28.81 -58.74
CA GLU A 240 -20.09 28.52 -57.32
C GLU A 240 -19.17 29.37 -56.44
N LYS A 241 -17.94 29.62 -56.89
CA LYS A 241 -17.00 30.52 -56.24
C LYS A 241 -17.55 31.96 -56.16
N SER A 242 -18.09 32.48 -57.25
CA SER A 242 -18.65 33.84 -57.31
C SER A 242 -19.91 34.00 -56.44
N ILE A 243 -20.71 32.93 -56.30
CA ILE A 243 -21.88 32.93 -55.41
C ILE A 243 -21.44 32.96 -53.94
N ALA A 244 -20.50 32.11 -53.55
CA ALA A 244 -19.98 32.07 -52.18
C ALA A 244 -19.31 33.39 -51.77
N GLU A 245 -18.58 34.05 -52.68
CA GLU A 245 -17.97 35.37 -52.42
C GLU A 245 -19.02 36.49 -52.26
N LYS A 246 -20.13 36.43 -53.02
CA LYS A 246 -21.26 37.36 -52.88
C LYS A 246 -22.02 37.16 -51.57
N GLU A 247 -22.27 35.91 -51.17
CA GLU A 247 -22.89 35.60 -49.88
C GLU A 247 -22.01 36.06 -48.71
N ALA A 248 -20.70 35.78 -48.76
CA ALA A 248 -19.77 36.24 -47.73
C ALA A 248 -19.71 37.77 -47.63
N SER A 249 -19.78 38.49 -48.75
CA SER A 249 -19.79 39.96 -48.77
C SER A 249 -21.10 40.55 -48.23
N SER A 250 -22.23 39.84 -48.39
CA SER A 250 -23.53 40.26 -47.88
C SER A 250 -23.65 40.18 -46.34
N PHE A 251 -22.86 39.30 -45.70
CA PHE A 251 -22.82 39.16 -44.25
C PHE A 251 -22.01 40.24 -43.53
N ASN A 252 -21.18 41.01 -44.25
CA ASN A 252 -20.28 42.02 -43.70
C ASN A 252 -20.72 43.46 -44.01
N SER A 253 -21.93 43.66 -44.56
CA SER A 253 -22.57 44.98 -44.73
C SER A 253 -23.64 45.22 -43.68
#